data_AF-A0AAU9KCC8-F1
#
_entry.id   AF-A0AAU9KCC8-F1
#
_cell.length_a   1.000
_cell.length_b   1.000
_cell.length_c   1.000
_cell.angle_alpha   90.00
_cell.angle_beta   90.00
_cell.angle_gamma   90.00
#
_symmetry.space_group_name_H-M   'P 1'
#
loop_
_entity.id
_entity.type
_entity.pdbx_description
1 polymer ?
#
loop_
_entity_poly.entity_id
_entity_poly.type
_entity_poly.pdbx_seq_one_letter_code
_entity_poly.pdbx_strand_id
1 'polypeptide(L)'
;MDKIREKSPTEIILERKLLTASKESIDEEIPNTKYNFFKEKAKEIIDFHLNEDNGSRKTLNYIETQGLKRSMFKEEEEPPKLSSSSQRHLKNKNIQINELFQNEISGQSDFLKIKDLMTKQNISLENAIESIKKIKKPLTAIRSSNSKDYTNDQASEIEEIALYLSKEIEKTASSFREVLRLIEQLSKISALEKADIKRAMKEDMEAAKNKAKIKYENQLKAIIEHNKELSSNKRRSISEDDHNEKIAQLQSSLKKLTESYNESIENSKRKNIETNKLQNKIISLNEEIEHLHADIENFQAIIKSQQSVDSSQSANLRAEINYMRDMLNKSKKELEISRKTDTGKLAKLEVMKEREIERLKSEAKILENQLQDALNHMRKGDELARAEIQDLHREVRRLEEENKLNSQRYKEDIENLHRELQEKDKQLHFEREKLITEIDIKEELKRIHLELEEKDKQLYLDRERLMEEIDAKEELRHKQKNEWGEICDNLILEIKTLKEQLNGACEDNRKLIEESARDRQNRIQDETKIKSQKEKLRDKLREQDMELRKFWEVVKELQQINTAKGKIDFNDIRSLMNVKGLARQIKRAQKTF
;
A
#
# COMPACT_ATOMS: atom_id res chain seq x y z
N MET A 1 11.75 -76.79 -50.52
CA MET A 1 13.15 -77.21 -50.27
C MET A 1 13.96 -75.93 -50.17
N ASP A 2 13.82 -75.27 -49.03
CA ASP A 2 14.43 -73.97 -48.80
C ASP A 2 15.91 -74.19 -48.50
N LYS A 3 16.76 -73.66 -49.38
CA LYS A 3 18.21 -73.67 -49.18
C LYS A 3 18.53 -72.73 -48.03
N ILE A 4 18.85 -73.31 -46.87
CA ILE A 4 19.46 -72.62 -45.75
C ILE A 4 20.75 -71.98 -46.28
N ARG A 5 20.75 -70.66 -46.36
CA ARG A 5 21.92 -69.87 -46.77
C ARG A 5 22.86 -69.82 -45.57
N GLU A 6 24.01 -70.48 -45.67
CA GLU A 6 25.08 -70.35 -44.68
C GLU A 6 25.65 -68.92 -44.75
N LYS A 7 25.56 -68.20 -43.63
CA LYS A 7 26.07 -66.83 -43.49
C LYS A 7 27.60 -66.83 -43.54
N SER A 8 28.18 -65.85 -44.22
CA SER A 8 29.64 -65.69 -44.31
C SER A 8 30.26 -65.31 -42.94
N PRO A 9 31.54 -65.63 -42.69
CA PRO A 9 32.23 -65.25 -41.45
C PRO A 9 32.14 -63.74 -41.16
N THR A 10 32.14 -62.91 -42.20
CA THR A 10 32.02 -61.45 -42.11
C THR A 10 30.64 -61.01 -41.64
N GLU A 11 29.57 -61.65 -42.13
CA GLU A 11 28.18 -61.40 -41.67
C GLU A 11 27.98 -61.83 -40.22
N ILE A 12 28.62 -62.94 -39.79
CA ILE A 12 28.58 -63.40 -38.40
C ILE A 12 29.35 -62.45 -37.47
N ILE A 13 30.45 -61.86 -37.94
CA ILE A 13 31.23 -60.86 -37.18
C ILE A 13 30.47 -59.53 -37.07
N LEU A 14 29.77 -59.11 -38.13
CA LEU A 14 28.93 -57.91 -38.13
C LEU A 14 27.70 -58.07 -37.23
N GLU A 15 27.03 -59.23 -37.27
CA GLU A 15 25.95 -59.55 -36.34
C GLU A 15 26.44 -59.63 -34.90
N ARG A 16 27.63 -60.20 -34.65
CA ARG A 16 28.24 -60.18 -33.30
C ARG A 16 28.55 -58.77 -32.83
N LYS A 17 29.09 -57.89 -33.68
CA LYS A 17 29.39 -56.49 -33.33
C LYS A 17 28.13 -55.66 -33.08
N LEU A 18 27.06 -55.90 -33.83
CA LEU A 18 25.75 -55.26 -33.60
C LEU A 18 25.07 -55.78 -32.33
N LEU A 19 25.21 -57.08 -32.01
CA LEU A 19 24.70 -57.67 -30.78
C LEU A 19 25.53 -57.32 -29.53
N THR A 20 26.83 -57.01 -29.67
CA THR A 20 27.65 -56.49 -28.56
C THR A 20 27.42 -54.98 -28.36
N ALA A 21 27.29 -54.20 -29.43
CA ALA A 21 26.90 -52.79 -29.34
C ALA A 21 25.49 -52.58 -28.74
N SER A 22 24.62 -53.59 -28.84
CA SER A 22 23.28 -53.59 -28.21
C SER A 22 23.26 -54.14 -26.78
N LYS A 23 24.34 -54.75 -26.27
CA LYS A 23 24.41 -55.32 -24.91
C LYS A 23 25.34 -54.58 -23.96
N GLU A 24 26.18 -53.67 -24.45
CA GLU A 24 27.06 -52.83 -23.60
C GLU A 24 26.43 -51.49 -23.18
N SER A 25 25.11 -51.30 -23.31
CA SER A 25 24.43 -50.07 -22.87
C SER A 25 23.25 -50.27 -21.91
N ILE A 26 23.08 -51.45 -21.30
CA ILE A 26 21.96 -51.69 -20.36
C ILE A 26 22.38 -52.12 -18.93
N ASP A 27 23.62 -52.51 -18.66
CA ASP A 27 24.05 -52.88 -17.28
C ASP A 27 25.30 -52.12 -16.79
N GLU A 28 25.33 -50.80 -16.97
CA GLU A 28 26.09 -49.93 -16.07
C GLU A 28 25.09 -49.10 -15.25
N GLU A 29 24.97 -49.45 -13.96
CA GLU A 29 24.39 -48.59 -12.93
C GLU A 29 25.15 -47.26 -12.90
N ILE A 30 24.78 -46.33 -13.77
CA ILE A 30 25.09 -44.92 -13.57
C ILE A 30 24.33 -44.52 -12.30
N PRO A 31 25.00 -44.02 -11.23
CA PRO A 31 24.32 -43.56 -10.05
C PRO A 31 23.48 -42.36 -10.44
N ASN A 32 22.17 -42.58 -10.64
CA ASN A 32 21.25 -41.60 -11.18
C ASN A 32 20.82 -40.60 -10.09
N THR A 33 21.82 -39.92 -9.52
CA THR A 33 21.73 -38.98 -8.41
C THR A 33 20.94 -37.73 -8.78
N LYS A 34 20.96 -37.31 -10.05
CA LYS A 34 20.15 -36.18 -10.53
C LYS A 34 18.68 -36.54 -10.64
N TYR A 35 18.33 -37.72 -11.15
CA TYR A 35 16.93 -38.11 -11.33
C TYR A 35 16.23 -38.40 -9.99
N ASN A 36 16.96 -39.00 -9.03
CA ASN A 36 16.46 -39.17 -7.67
C ASN A 36 16.29 -37.84 -6.93
N PHE A 37 17.19 -36.87 -7.13
CA PHE A 37 17.03 -35.53 -6.56
C PHE A 37 15.75 -34.84 -7.06
N PHE A 38 15.48 -34.87 -8.37
CA PHE A 38 14.26 -34.26 -8.91
C PHE A 38 12.99 -35.03 -8.51
N LYS A 39 13.07 -36.36 -8.40
CA LYS A 39 11.96 -37.20 -7.94
C LYS A 39 11.65 -36.97 -6.45
N GLU A 40 12.67 -36.86 -5.59
CA GLU A 40 12.50 -36.50 -4.19
C GLU A 40 12.01 -35.06 -4.03
N LYS A 41 12.56 -34.09 -4.78
CA LYS A 41 12.08 -32.70 -4.73
C LYS A 41 10.65 -32.54 -5.22
N ALA A 42 10.26 -33.27 -6.26
CA ALA A 42 8.87 -33.28 -6.72
C ALA A 42 7.95 -33.89 -5.66
N LYS A 43 8.37 -34.99 -5.01
CA LYS A 43 7.60 -35.63 -3.93
C LYS A 43 7.49 -34.72 -2.70
N GLU A 44 8.55 -34.00 -2.35
CA GLU A 44 8.60 -33.04 -1.24
C GLU A 44 7.72 -31.80 -1.50
N ILE A 45 7.65 -31.32 -2.74
CA ILE A 45 6.75 -30.22 -3.13
C ILE A 45 5.28 -30.68 -3.16
N ILE A 46 5.03 -31.92 -3.61
CA ILE A 46 3.71 -32.53 -3.61
C ILE A 46 3.22 -32.75 -2.16
N ASP A 47 4.08 -33.26 -1.28
CA ASP A 47 3.77 -33.46 0.15
C ASP A 47 3.60 -32.12 0.90
N PHE A 48 4.29 -31.06 0.47
CA PHE A 48 4.12 -29.70 1.00
C PHE A 48 2.75 -29.10 0.65
N HIS A 49 2.23 -29.35 -0.55
CA HIS A 49 0.94 -28.79 -0.99
C HIS A 49 -0.26 -29.68 -0.64
N LEU A 50 -0.05 -30.97 -0.35
CA LEU A 50 -1.14 -31.91 -0.02
C LEU A 50 -1.41 -32.06 1.48
N ASN A 51 -0.49 -31.67 2.38
CA ASN A 51 -0.64 -31.85 3.83
C ASN A 51 -1.00 -30.56 4.61
N GLU A 52 -1.52 -29.51 3.95
CA GLU A 52 -1.88 -28.25 4.62
C GLU A 52 -3.10 -28.35 5.58
N ASP A 53 -3.78 -29.50 5.68
CA ASP A 53 -4.99 -29.62 6.49
C ASP A 53 -4.80 -30.09 7.95
N ASN A 54 -3.58 -30.21 8.47
CA ASN A 54 -3.40 -30.48 9.92
C ASN A 54 -2.34 -29.59 10.56
N GLY A 55 -2.84 -28.57 11.27
CA GLY A 55 -2.11 -27.55 12.00
C GLY A 55 -0.81 -28.03 12.67
N SER A 56 0.33 -27.68 12.07
CA SER A 56 1.54 -27.35 12.82
C SER A 56 2.41 -26.41 11.99
N ARG A 57 2.48 -25.14 12.40
CA ARG A 57 3.49 -24.20 11.89
C ARG A 57 4.85 -24.61 12.45
N LYS A 58 5.61 -25.40 11.70
CA LYS A 58 7.06 -25.51 11.89
C LYS A 58 7.74 -24.70 10.79
N THR A 59 8.33 -23.59 11.20
CA THR A 59 9.31 -22.82 10.43
C THR A 59 10.51 -23.72 10.09
N LEU A 60 10.78 -23.92 8.80
CA LEU A 60 11.95 -24.67 8.32
C LEU A 60 13.10 -23.70 8.07
N ASN A 61 14.12 -23.82 8.94
CA ASN A 61 15.46 -23.28 8.75
C ASN A 61 16.13 -23.92 7.52
N TYR A 62 16.72 -23.11 6.65
CA TYR A 62 17.63 -23.59 5.61
C TYR A 62 19.09 -23.51 6.10
N ILE A 63 19.74 -24.68 6.08
CA ILE A 63 21.18 -24.97 5.94
C ILE A 63 22.15 -24.37 6.97
N GLU A 64 22.68 -25.28 7.79
CA GLU A 64 23.93 -25.21 8.56
C GLU A 64 25.11 -24.66 7.72
N THR A 65 25.56 -23.45 8.06
CA THR A 65 26.99 -23.13 7.96
C THR A 65 27.63 -23.45 9.31
N GLN A 66 28.54 -24.42 9.29
CA GLN A 66 29.39 -24.71 10.44
C GLN A 66 30.12 -23.45 10.88
N GLY A 67 29.94 -23.10 12.16
CA GLY A 67 30.73 -22.09 12.84
C GLY A 67 30.00 -20.77 13.08
N LEU A 68 29.03 -20.75 13.99
CA LEU A 68 29.04 -19.79 15.11
C LEU A 68 28.07 -20.29 16.19
N LYS A 69 28.60 -20.45 17.40
CA LYS A 69 27.88 -21.00 18.56
C LYS A 69 26.72 -20.10 18.99
N ARG A 70 25.61 -20.74 19.34
CA ARG A 70 24.52 -20.21 20.16
C ARG A 70 25.06 -19.60 21.46
N SER A 71 24.74 -18.34 21.73
CA SER A 71 24.19 -17.87 23.00
C SER A 71 23.61 -16.46 22.76
N MET A 72 22.59 -16.07 23.55
CA MET A 72 21.87 -14.78 23.48
C MET A 72 20.53 -14.82 22.70
N PHE A 73 19.68 -15.82 22.97
CA PHE A 73 18.23 -15.65 22.85
C PHE A 73 17.67 -15.57 24.28
N LYS A 74 17.05 -14.42 24.62
CA LYS A 74 16.07 -14.35 25.69
C LYS A 74 14.70 -14.60 25.05
N GLU A 75 13.89 -15.38 25.74
CA GLU A 75 12.57 -15.84 25.35
C GLU A 75 11.68 -14.68 24.86
N GLU A 76 11.02 -14.92 23.72
CA GLU A 76 9.91 -14.11 23.23
C GLU A 76 8.75 -14.20 24.23
N GLU A 77 8.34 -13.08 24.83
CA GLU A 77 7.06 -13.00 25.54
C GLU A 77 5.93 -12.96 24.50
N GLU A 78 5.07 -13.98 24.51
CA GLU A 78 3.82 -13.97 23.75
C GLU A 78 2.97 -12.73 24.11
N PRO A 79 2.33 -12.06 23.13
CA PRO A 79 1.39 -10.99 23.43
C PRO A 79 0.19 -11.54 24.23
N PRO A 80 -0.29 -10.81 25.25
CA PRO A 80 -1.36 -11.31 26.11
C PRO A 80 -2.66 -11.50 25.31
N LYS A 81 -3.23 -12.70 25.39
CA LYS A 81 -4.54 -13.02 24.80
C LYS A 81 -5.62 -12.19 25.48
N LEU A 82 -6.23 -11.28 24.71
CA LEU A 82 -7.44 -10.55 25.12
C LEU A 82 -8.55 -11.54 25.45
N SER A 83 -9.12 -11.43 26.66
CA SER A 83 -10.27 -12.23 27.08
C SER A 83 -11.53 -11.80 26.31
N SER A 84 -12.37 -12.80 26.02
CA SER A 84 -13.58 -12.73 25.19
C SER A 84 -14.71 -11.82 25.70
N SER A 85 -14.52 -11.12 26.83
CA SER A 85 -15.50 -10.17 27.38
C SER A 85 -15.40 -8.77 26.77
N SER A 86 -14.26 -8.37 26.21
CA SER A 86 -14.02 -6.99 25.76
C SER A 86 -14.50 -6.69 24.33
N GLN A 87 -14.92 -7.69 23.55
CA GLN A 87 -15.29 -7.51 22.13
C GLN A 87 -16.76 -7.09 21.89
N ARG A 88 -17.65 -7.14 22.90
CA ARG A 88 -19.07 -6.79 22.69
C ARG A 88 -19.43 -5.33 22.92
N HIS A 89 -18.58 -4.52 23.57
CA HIS A 89 -18.88 -3.11 23.86
C HIS A 89 -18.30 -2.09 22.88
N LEU A 90 -17.45 -2.51 21.93
CA LEU A 90 -16.78 -1.61 20.98
C LEU A 90 -17.60 -1.29 19.72
N LYS A 91 -18.65 -2.06 19.40
CA LYS A 91 -19.45 -1.82 18.19
C LYS A 91 -20.44 -0.64 18.29
N ASN A 92 -20.76 -0.15 19.50
CA ASN A 92 -21.75 0.92 19.67
C ASN A 92 -21.18 2.30 20.04
N LYS A 93 -19.86 2.46 20.21
CA LYS A 93 -19.24 3.76 20.59
C LYS A 93 -18.50 4.49 19.47
N ASN A 94 -18.27 3.84 18.32
CA ASN A 94 -17.57 4.46 17.18
C ASN A 94 -18.45 5.39 16.32
N ILE A 95 -19.75 5.49 16.59
CA ILE A 95 -20.67 6.35 15.82
C ILE A 95 -20.74 7.77 16.42
N GLN A 96 -20.59 7.94 17.74
CA GLN A 96 -20.71 9.26 18.39
C GLN A 96 -19.44 10.12 18.36
N ILE A 97 -18.27 9.53 18.12
CA ILE A 97 -17.01 10.29 18.05
C ILE A 97 -16.86 11.01 16.70
N ASN A 98 -17.46 10.48 15.63
CA ASN A 98 -17.42 11.12 14.30
C ASN A 98 -18.40 12.29 14.14
N GLU A 99 -19.52 12.31 14.88
CA GLU A 99 -20.51 13.40 14.78
C GLU A 99 -20.10 14.68 15.54
N LEU A 100 -19.24 14.58 16.55
CA LEU A 100 -18.80 15.73 17.35
C LEU A 100 -17.67 16.55 16.72
N PHE A 101 -16.90 15.99 15.79
CA PHE A 101 -15.79 16.70 15.13
C PHE A 101 -16.18 17.44 13.85
N GLN A 102 -17.41 17.32 13.36
CA GLN A 102 -17.81 17.91 12.08
C GLN A 102 -18.39 19.33 12.14
N ASN A 103 -18.72 19.88 13.31
CA ASN A 103 -19.56 21.09 13.35
C ASN A 103 -18.92 22.42 13.78
N GLU A 104 -17.70 22.48 14.32
CA GLU A 104 -17.16 23.77 14.80
C GLU A 104 -15.62 23.89 14.74
N ILE A 105 -15.00 23.89 13.55
CA ILE A 105 -13.63 24.42 13.39
C ILE A 105 -13.49 25.06 12.00
N SER A 106 -13.05 26.32 11.96
CA SER A 106 -12.71 27.10 10.75
C SER A 106 -11.56 26.52 9.89
N GLY A 107 -11.07 25.31 10.22
CA GLY A 107 -10.00 24.58 9.54
C GLY A 107 -10.47 23.48 8.56
N GLN A 108 -11.79 23.31 8.34
CA GLN A 108 -12.33 22.28 7.42
C GLN A 108 -11.77 22.40 5.99
N SER A 109 -11.54 23.62 5.49
CA SER A 109 -10.97 23.89 4.16
C SER A 109 -9.65 23.14 3.93
N ASP A 110 -8.70 23.30 4.83
CA ASP A 110 -7.33 22.83 4.60
C ASP A 110 -7.20 21.33 4.87
N PHE A 111 -8.01 20.79 5.78
CA PHE A 111 -8.10 19.34 6.00
C PHE A 111 -8.71 18.61 4.79
N LEU A 112 -9.81 19.14 4.23
CA LEU A 112 -10.39 18.62 2.98
C LEU A 112 -9.39 18.72 1.82
N LYS A 113 -8.65 19.82 1.74
CA LYS A 113 -7.61 20.03 0.73
C LYS A 113 -6.46 19.03 0.84
N ILE A 114 -6.01 18.72 2.06
CA ILE A 114 -4.99 17.68 2.32
C ILE A 114 -5.53 16.29 1.92
N LYS A 115 -6.77 15.97 2.30
CA LYS A 115 -7.41 14.70 1.95
C LYS A 115 -7.54 14.53 0.43
N ASP A 116 -7.98 15.55 -0.28
CA ASP A 116 -8.10 15.54 -1.74
C ASP A 116 -6.73 15.41 -2.42
N LEU A 117 -5.70 16.10 -1.92
CA LEU A 117 -4.33 16.00 -2.44
C LEU A 117 -3.76 14.60 -2.24
N MET A 118 -3.92 14.00 -1.06
CA MET A 118 -3.49 12.62 -0.77
C MET A 118 -4.22 11.59 -1.64
N THR A 119 -5.52 11.78 -1.87
CA THR A 119 -6.32 10.87 -2.70
C THR A 119 -5.88 10.94 -4.17
N LYS A 120 -5.63 12.14 -4.70
CA LYS A 120 -5.09 12.33 -6.05
C LYS A 120 -3.69 11.73 -6.22
N GLN A 121 -2.86 11.80 -5.18
CA GLN A 121 -1.52 11.19 -5.18
C GLN A 121 -1.55 9.67 -5.22
N ASN A 122 -2.48 9.07 -4.46
CA ASN A 122 -2.62 7.62 -4.45
C ASN A 122 -2.97 7.07 -5.85
N ILE A 123 -3.85 7.78 -6.57
CA ILE A 123 -4.20 7.47 -7.96
C ILE A 123 -3.00 7.62 -8.91
N SER A 124 -2.18 8.68 -8.76
CA SER A 124 -0.96 8.86 -9.56
C SER A 124 0.07 7.74 -9.30
N LEU A 125 0.24 7.31 -8.04
CA LEU A 125 1.13 6.20 -7.68
C LEU A 125 0.63 4.86 -8.24
N GLU A 126 -0.68 4.60 -8.19
CA GLU A 126 -1.28 3.41 -8.81
C GLU A 126 -1.04 3.40 -10.34
N ASN A 127 -1.22 4.54 -11.01
CA ASN A 127 -0.96 4.68 -12.45
C ASN A 127 0.53 4.49 -12.80
N ALA A 128 1.44 4.92 -11.94
CA ALA A 128 2.87 4.69 -12.09
C ALA A 128 3.21 3.19 -11.93
N ILE A 129 2.64 2.52 -10.93
CA ILE A 129 2.80 1.07 -10.73
C ILE A 129 2.29 0.29 -11.95
N GLU A 130 1.13 0.70 -12.50
CA GLU A 130 0.54 0.09 -13.68
C GLU A 130 1.43 0.28 -14.92
N SER A 131 2.06 1.46 -15.06
CA SER A 131 3.00 1.75 -16.14
C SER A 131 4.31 0.95 -16.03
N ILE A 132 4.81 0.72 -14.81
CA ILE A 132 5.98 -0.15 -14.55
C ILE A 132 5.68 -1.60 -14.94
N LYS A 133 4.46 -2.10 -14.68
CA LYS A 133 4.06 -3.46 -15.10
C LYS A 133 4.12 -3.63 -16.61
N LYS A 134 3.87 -2.58 -17.40
CA LYS A 134 3.92 -2.61 -18.87
C LYS A 134 5.35 -2.81 -19.41
N ILE A 135 6.38 -2.39 -18.68
CA ILE A 135 7.81 -2.55 -19.05
C ILE A 135 8.21 -4.04 -19.12
N LYS A 136 7.51 -4.92 -18.40
CA LYS A 136 7.81 -6.36 -18.37
C LYS A 136 7.75 -7.01 -19.76
N LYS A 137 6.80 -6.61 -20.61
CA LYS A 137 6.65 -7.16 -21.97
C LYS A 137 7.84 -6.78 -22.87
N PRO A 138 8.20 -5.48 -23.02
CA PRO A 138 9.37 -5.07 -23.79
C PRO A 138 10.69 -5.67 -23.28
N LEU A 139 10.91 -5.73 -21.97
CA LEU A 139 12.11 -6.36 -21.38
C LEU A 139 12.22 -7.84 -21.75
N THR A 140 11.10 -8.56 -21.76
CA THR A 140 11.07 -9.97 -22.13
C THR A 140 11.33 -10.13 -23.63
N ALA A 141 10.75 -9.25 -24.45
CA ALA A 141 10.92 -9.23 -25.91
C ALA A 141 12.37 -8.93 -26.32
N ILE A 142 13.06 -7.99 -25.64
CA ILE A 142 14.48 -7.71 -25.85
C ILE A 142 15.34 -8.93 -25.49
N ARG A 143 14.98 -9.64 -24.41
CA ARG A 143 15.72 -10.81 -23.94
C ARG A 143 15.58 -12.02 -24.86
N SER A 144 14.46 -12.15 -25.57
CA SER A 144 14.16 -13.29 -26.44
C SER A 144 14.43 -13.05 -27.92
N SER A 145 14.66 -11.81 -28.35
CA SER A 145 14.87 -11.45 -29.75
C SER A 145 16.34 -11.39 -30.14
N ASN A 146 16.68 -11.95 -31.31
CA ASN A 146 17.99 -11.79 -31.97
C ASN A 146 17.99 -10.66 -33.04
N SER A 147 16.83 -10.02 -33.28
CA SER A 147 16.70 -8.94 -34.26
C SER A 147 17.05 -7.59 -33.62
N LYS A 148 18.09 -6.94 -34.18
CA LYS A 148 18.65 -5.68 -33.67
C LYS A 148 17.67 -4.51 -33.75
N ASP A 149 16.92 -4.41 -34.85
CA ASP A 149 15.94 -3.34 -35.05
C ASP A 149 14.77 -3.49 -34.08
N TYR A 150 14.26 -4.71 -33.92
CA TYR A 150 13.19 -5.00 -32.96
C TYR A 150 13.62 -4.75 -31.49
N THR A 151 14.88 -5.08 -31.13
CA THR A 151 15.39 -4.77 -29.79
C THR A 151 15.55 -3.27 -29.55
N ASN A 152 15.88 -2.49 -30.58
CA ASN A 152 16.01 -1.03 -30.48
C ASN A 152 14.63 -0.37 -30.31
N ASP A 153 13.62 -0.81 -31.07
CA ASP A 153 12.26 -0.28 -30.94
C ASP A 153 11.69 -0.54 -29.54
N GLN A 154 11.87 -1.77 -29.02
CA GLN A 154 11.45 -2.13 -27.67
C GLN A 154 12.24 -1.38 -26.59
N ALA A 155 13.52 -1.07 -26.83
CA ALA A 155 14.32 -0.25 -25.91
C ALA A 155 13.83 1.20 -25.88
N SER A 156 13.46 1.77 -27.04
CA SER A 156 12.87 3.11 -27.13
C SER A 156 11.53 3.20 -26.40
N GLU A 157 10.69 2.16 -26.50
CA GLU A 157 9.42 2.06 -25.79
C GLU A 157 9.61 2.03 -24.26
N ILE A 158 10.66 1.34 -23.77
CA ILE A 158 11.05 1.37 -22.35
C ILE A 158 11.52 2.77 -21.94
N GLU A 159 12.28 3.44 -22.80
CA GLU A 159 12.84 4.76 -22.53
C GLU A 159 11.73 5.82 -22.42
N GLU A 160 10.71 5.78 -23.29
CA GLU A 160 9.52 6.63 -23.19
C GLU A 160 8.72 6.39 -21.91
N ILE A 161 8.49 5.11 -21.54
CA ILE A 161 7.80 4.77 -20.29
C ILE A 161 8.59 5.26 -19.08
N ALA A 162 9.93 5.13 -19.09
CA ALA A 162 10.80 5.62 -18.03
C ALA A 162 10.76 7.16 -17.91
N LEU A 163 10.74 7.87 -19.04
CA LEU A 163 10.65 9.33 -19.08
C LEU A 163 9.30 9.84 -18.54
N TYR A 164 8.21 9.15 -18.89
CA TYR A 164 6.87 9.41 -18.34
C TYR A 164 6.82 9.18 -16.82
N LEU A 165 7.35 8.04 -16.35
CA LEU A 165 7.42 7.71 -14.91
C LEU A 165 8.24 8.74 -14.12
N SER A 166 9.39 9.16 -14.65
CA SER A 166 10.23 10.15 -13.98
C SER A 166 9.48 11.48 -13.78
N LYS A 167 8.72 11.93 -14.79
CA LYS A 167 7.91 13.16 -14.70
C LYS A 167 6.75 13.03 -13.71
N GLU A 168 6.03 11.91 -13.69
CA GLU A 168 4.96 11.67 -12.71
C GLU A 168 5.50 11.57 -11.28
N ILE A 169 6.66 10.94 -11.07
CA ILE A 169 7.32 10.87 -9.76
C ILE A 169 7.75 12.26 -9.27
N GLU A 170 8.37 13.08 -10.13
CA GLU A 170 8.76 14.47 -9.77
C GLU A 170 7.56 15.35 -9.41
N LYS A 171 6.47 15.21 -10.17
CA LYS A 171 5.20 15.91 -9.91
C LYS A 171 4.57 15.46 -8.59
N THR A 172 4.58 14.16 -8.31
CA THR A 172 4.08 13.58 -7.06
C THR A 172 4.92 14.03 -5.86
N ALA A 173 6.26 14.03 -5.99
CA ALA A 173 7.17 14.50 -4.94
C ALA A 173 7.00 16.00 -4.62
N SER A 174 6.81 16.83 -5.66
CA SER A 174 6.54 18.26 -5.50
C SER A 174 5.21 18.51 -4.79
N SER A 175 4.19 17.72 -5.12
CA SER A 175 2.88 17.75 -4.46
C SER A 175 2.96 17.29 -2.99
N PHE A 176 3.75 16.27 -2.66
CA PHE A 176 3.97 15.81 -1.29
C PHE A 176 4.61 16.88 -0.40
N ARG A 177 5.56 17.67 -0.94
CA ARG A 177 6.11 18.82 -0.22
C ARG A 177 5.03 19.83 0.16
N GLU A 178 4.09 20.07 -0.72
CA GLU A 178 2.99 21.02 -0.45
C GLU A 178 2.03 20.49 0.62
N VAL A 179 1.75 19.19 0.62
CA VAL A 179 0.97 18.53 1.70
C VAL A 179 1.69 18.66 3.05
N LEU A 180 3.00 18.39 3.09
CA LEU A 180 3.79 18.54 4.31
C LEU A 180 3.81 19.99 4.82
N ARG A 181 3.90 20.97 3.90
CA ARG A 181 3.82 22.40 4.23
C ARG A 181 2.48 22.77 4.86
N LEU A 182 1.36 22.26 4.33
CA LEU A 182 0.02 22.49 4.86
C LEU A 182 -0.19 21.83 6.23
N ILE A 183 0.32 20.61 6.43
CA ILE A 183 0.31 19.92 7.74
C ILE A 183 1.08 20.75 8.78
N GLU A 184 2.24 21.30 8.41
CA GLU A 184 3.04 22.13 9.30
C GLU A 184 2.31 23.44 9.67
N GLN A 185 1.58 24.05 8.72
CA GLN A 185 0.75 25.23 8.99
C GLN A 185 -0.41 24.92 9.94
N LEU A 186 -1.13 23.82 9.72
CA LEU A 186 -2.21 23.37 10.61
C LEU A 186 -1.72 23.06 12.03
N SER A 187 -0.53 22.46 12.15
CA SER A 187 0.12 22.21 13.44
C SER A 187 0.40 23.51 14.20
N LYS A 188 0.90 24.55 13.51
CA LYS A 188 1.15 25.88 14.10
C LYS A 188 -0.14 26.58 14.54
N ILE A 189 -1.21 26.50 13.75
CA ILE A 189 -2.54 27.05 14.10
C ILE A 189 -3.10 26.34 15.34
N SER A 190 -3.07 25.00 15.37
CA SER A 190 -3.56 24.21 16.51
C SER A 190 -2.79 24.53 17.80
N ALA A 191 -1.49 24.77 17.72
CA ALA A 191 -0.68 25.17 18.88
C ALA A 191 -1.06 26.57 19.41
N LEU A 192 -1.37 27.52 18.51
CA LEU A 192 -1.83 28.87 18.88
C LEU A 192 -3.22 28.85 19.50
N GLU A 193 -4.17 28.12 18.91
CA GLU A 193 -5.54 28.00 19.44
C GLU A 193 -5.55 27.34 20.82
N LYS A 194 -4.73 26.30 21.04
CA LYS A 194 -4.55 25.71 22.38
C LYS A 194 -3.99 26.71 23.39
N ALA A 195 -3.08 27.58 22.98
CA ALA A 195 -2.50 28.60 23.85
C ALA A 195 -3.54 29.68 24.21
N ASP A 196 -4.38 30.10 23.26
CA ASP A 196 -5.40 31.12 23.49
C ASP A 196 -6.58 30.59 24.32
N ILE A 197 -7.04 29.35 24.10
CA ILE A 197 -8.05 28.70 24.95
C ILE A 197 -7.54 28.60 26.40
N LYS A 198 -6.27 28.23 26.58
CA LYS A 198 -5.66 28.12 27.92
C LYS A 198 -5.54 29.48 28.61
N ARG A 199 -5.32 30.56 27.85
CA ARG A 199 -5.31 31.93 28.37
C ARG A 199 -6.71 32.38 28.79
N ALA A 200 -7.72 32.19 27.92
CA ALA A 200 -9.11 32.54 28.19
C ALA A 200 -9.67 31.81 29.43
N MET A 201 -9.44 30.49 29.56
CA MET A 201 -9.87 29.74 30.75
C MET A 201 -9.20 30.23 32.05
N LYS A 202 -7.95 30.70 31.97
CA LYS A 202 -7.24 31.23 33.14
C LYS A 202 -7.80 32.59 33.55
N GLU A 203 -8.08 33.46 32.59
CA GLU A 203 -8.71 34.78 32.82
C GLU A 203 -10.12 34.63 33.40
N ASP A 204 -10.93 33.71 32.87
CA ASP A 204 -12.29 33.42 33.39
C ASP A 204 -12.27 32.86 34.81
N MET A 205 -11.31 31.97 35.13
CA MET A 205 -11.13 31.48 36.50
C MET A 205 -10.71 32.59 37.46
N GLU A 206 -9.78 33.47 37.06
CA GLU A 206 -9.31 34.59 37.89
C GLU A 206 -10.46 35.60 38.13
N ALA A 207 -11.27 35.88 37.10
CA ALA A 207 -12.45 36.73 37.20
C ALA A 207 -13.52 36.13 38.12
N ALA A 208 -13.81 34.83 38.01
CA ALA A 208 -14.74 34.13 38.88
C ALA A 208 -14.26 34.13 40.36
N LYS A 209 -12.96 33.92 40.58
CA LYS A 209 -12.33 33.97 41.91
C LYS A 209 -12.43 35.36 42.53
N ASN A 210 -12.15 36.42 41.77
CA ASN A 210 -12.27 37.81 42.25
C ASN A 210 -13.71 38.19 42.57
N LYS A 211 -14.68 37.76 41.75
CA LYS A 211 -16.11 37.99 42.00
C LYS A 211 -16.59 37.29 43.27
N ALA A 212 -16.12 36.07 43.52
CA ALA A 212 -16.40 35.34 44.76
C ALA A 212 -15.76 36.02 45.98
N LYS A 213 -14.51 36.48 45.88
CA LYS A 213 -13.79 37.20 46.95
C LYS A 213 -14.53 38.47 47.37
N ILE A 214 -14.93 39.32 46.41
CA ILE A 214 -15.69 40.55 46.68
C ILE A 214 -17.02 40.24 47.37
N LYS A 215 -17.71 39.16 46.95
CA LYS A 215 -18.97 38.74 47.57
C LYS A 215 -18.79 38.37 49.05
N TYR A 216 -17.74 37.62 49.37
CA TYR A 216 -17.45 37.22 50.75
C TYR A 216 -16.99 38.41 51.62
N GLU A 217 -16.16 39.31 51.08
CA GLU A 217 -15.73 40.52 51.78
C GLU A 217 -16.93 41.44 52.12
N ASN A 218 -17.89 41.57 51.22
CA ASN A 218 -19.11 42.35 51.46
C ASN A 218 -20.01 41.69 52.52
N GLN A 219 -20.13 40.35 52.51
CA GLN A 219 -20.87 39.62 53.54
C GLN A 219 -20.20 39.75 54.92
N LEU A 220 -18.87 39.74 54.98
CA LEU A 220 -18.11 39.93 56.22
C LEU A 220 -18.32 41.33 56.80
N LYS A 221 -18.30 42.37 55.95
CA LYS A 221 -18.59 43.76 56.36
C LYS A 221 -19.99 43.91 56.93
N ALA A 222 -21.00 43.32 56.27
CA ALA A 222 -22.39 43.36 56.74
C ALA A 222 -22.56 42.71 58.11
N ILE A 223 -21.86 41.59 58.38
CA ILE A 223 -21.88 40.92 59.69
C ILE A 223 -21.20 41.79 60.77
N ILE A 224 -20.09 42.45 60.43
CA ILE A 224 -19.39 43.35 61.35
C ILE A 224 -20.24 44.58 61.69
N GLU A 225 -20.93 45.17 60.71
CA GLU A 225 -21.86 46.29 60.92
C GLU A 225 -23.06 45.87 61.78
N HIS A 226 -23.67 44.72 61.48
CA HIS A 226 -24.78 44.19 62.27
C HIS A 226 -24.39 43.91 63.73
N ASN A 227 -23.19 43.41 63.98
CA ASN A 227 -22.66 43.24 65.34
C ASN A 227 -22.41 44.58 66.06
N LYS A 228 -22.01 45.63 65.33
CA LYS A 228 -21.88 46.98 65.89
C LYS A 228 -23.24 47.57 66.25
N GLU A 229 -24.25 47.42 65.41
CA GLU A 229 -25.62 47.88 65.68
C GLU A 229 -26.30 47.15 66.85
N LEU A 230 -26.06 45.86 67.00
CA LEU A 230 -26.53 45.09 68.16
C LEU A 230 -25.87 45.54 69.47
N SER A 231 -24.60 45.97 69.41
CA SER A 231 -23.88 46.44 70.59
C SER A 231 -24.31 47.84 71.08
N SER A 232 -24.94 48.66 70.23
CA SER A 232 -25.36 50.03 70.57
C SER A 232 -26.78 50.14 71.15
N ASN A 233 -27.61 49.10 71.04
CA ASN A 233 -29.04 49.13 71.45
C ASN A 233 -29.33 48.60 72.87
N LYS A 234 -28.40 48.77 73.82
CA LYS A 234 -28.63 48.48 75.25
C LYS A 234 -29.06 49.74 76.00
N ARG A 235 -30.38 50.01 76.06
CA ARG A 235 -31.14 50.59 77.22
C ARG A 235 -32.41 51.30 76.72
N ARG A 236 -33.58 50.78 77.11
CA ARG A 236 -34.80 51.54 77.50
C ARG A 236 -35.85 50.56 78.03
N SER A 237 -36.30 50.79 79.26
CA SER A 237 -37.34 50.03 79.97
C SER A 237 -38.72 50.40 79.46
N ILE A 238 -39.61 49.41 79.32
CA ILE A 238 -40.96 49.55 78.76
C ILE A 238 -41.92 48.72 79.64
N SER A 239 -43.17 49.16 79.82
CA SER A 239 -44.15 48.65 80.81
C SER A 239 -44.69 47.24 80.49
N GLU A 240 -45.42 46.63 81.43
CA GLU A 240 -45.89 45.22 81.40
C GLU A 240 -46.78 44.85 80.19
N ASP A 241 -47.63 45.75 79.68
CA ASP A 241 -48.45 45.48 78.48
C ASP A 241 -47.63 45.52 77.18
N ASP A 242 -46.71 46.47 77.09
CA ASP A 242 -45.69 46.52 76.03
C ASP A 242 -44.72 45.34 76.13
N HIS A 243 -44.51 44.80 77.32
CA HIS A 243 -43.74 43.57 77.55
C HIS A 243 -44.50 42.35 77.05
N ASN A 244 -45.80 42.24 77.25
CA ASN A 244 -46.60 41.13 76.72
C ASN A 244 -46.74 41.19 75.20
N GLU A 245 -46.92 42.39 74.62
CA GLU A 245 -46.89 42.56 73.17
C GLU A 245 -45.48 42.33 72.59
N LYS A 246 -44.41 42.77 73.28
CA LYS A 246 -43.04 42.40 72.92
C LYS A 246 -42.76 40.92 73.10
N ILE A 247 -43.32 40.24 74.09
CA ILE A 247 -43.16 38.80 74.29
C ILE A 247 -43.87 38.06 73.17
N ALA A 248 -45.09 38.46 72.79
CA ALA A 248 -45.81 37.89 71.64
C ALA A 248 -45.12 38.18 70.30
N GLN A 249 -44.61 39.40 70.09
CA GLN A 249 -43.81 39.76 68.93
C GLN A 249 -42.46 39.05 68.92
N LEU A 250 -41.80 38.88 70.06
CA LEU A 250 -40.56 38.12 70.21
C LEU A 250 -40.82 36.63 69.99
N GLN A 251 -41.91 36.06 70.48
CA GLN A 251 -42.28 34.66 70.21
C GLN A 251 -42.61 34.44 68.74
N SER A 252 -43.33 35.37 68.10
CA SER A 252 -43.60 35.36 66.66
C SER A 252 -42.32 35.51 65.84
N SER A 253 -41.43 36.43 66.23
CA SER A 253 -40.14 36.65 65.58
C SER A 253 -39.20 35.48 65.78
N LEU A 254 -39.20 34.87 66.97
CA LEU A 254 -38.39 33.71 67.32
C LEU A 254 -38.93 32.47 66.61
N LYS A 255 -40.25 32.34 66.42
CA LYS A 255 -40.86 31.30 65.59
C LYS A 255 -40.48 31.46 64.12
N LYS A 256 -40.59 32.66 63.55
CA LYS A 256 -40.13 32.96 62.18
C LYS A 256 -38.62 32.76 62.00
N LEU A 257 -37.83 33.13 63.00
CA LEU A 257 -36.38 32.93 63.00
C LEU A 257 -36.04 31.45 63.10
N THR A 258 -36.80 30.67 63.87
CA THR A 258 -36.62 29.22 63.97
C THR A 258 -37.03 28.52 62.68
N GLU A 259 -38.13 28.93 62.06
CA GLU A 259 -38.55 28.46 60.73
C GLU A 259 -37.49 28.80 59.66
N SER A 260 -36.99 30.04 59.65
CA SER A 260 -35.92 30.47 58.73
C SER A 260 -34.60 29.73 58.97
N TYR A 261 -34.25 29.48 60.24
CA TYR A 261 -33.07 28.73 60.62
C TYR A 261 -33.20 27.26 60.21
N ASN A 262 -34.37 26.65 60.41
CA ASN A 262 -34.65 25.29 59.97
C ASN A 262 -34.60 25.16 58.44
N GLU A 263 -35.14 26.13 57.70
CA GLU A 263 -35.08 26.17 56.24
C GLU A 263 -33.64 26.37 55.73
N SER A 264 -32.83 27.17 56.44
CA SER A 264 -31.40 27.33 56.18
C SER A 264 -30.61 26.03 56.45
N ILE A 265 -30.92 25.31 57.54
CA ILE A 265 -30.35 23.98 57.83
C ILE A 265 -30.74 22.99 56.74
N GLU A 266 -32.02 22.97 56.32
CA GLU A 266 -32.48 22.08 55.25
C GLU A 266 -31.76 22.39 53.92
N ASN A 267 -31.63 23.66 53.56
CA ASN A 267 -30.88 24.07 52.36
C ASN A 267 -29.40 23.69 52.47
N SER A 268 -28.79 23.82 53.64
CA SER A 268 -27.41 23.40 53.88
C SER A 268 -27.27 21.87 53.70
N LYS A 269 -28.20 21.09 54.25
CA LYS A 269 -28.24 19.62 54.06
C LYS A 269 -28.41 19.24 52.58
N ARG A 270 -29.32 19.90 51.85
CA ARG A 270 -29.53 19.66 50.40
C ARG A 270 -28.26 19.96 49.61
N LYS A 271 -27.62 21.10 49.86
CA LYS A 271 -26.35 21.44 49.22
C LYS A 271 -25.26 20.44 49.57
N ASN A 272 -25.16 20.00 50.81
CA ASN A 272 -24.15 19.03 51.23
C ASN A 272 -24.30 17.67 50.51
N ILE A 273 -25.55 17.24 50.28
CA ILE A 273 -25.85 16.04 49.47
C ILE A 273 -25.41 16.26 48.01
N GLU A 274 -25.65 17.44 47.44
CA GLU A 274 -25.22 17.79 46.09
C GLU A 274 -23.69 17.84 45.96
N THR A 275 -22.99 18.43 46.95
CA THR A 275 -21.52 18.44 46.99
C THR A 275 -20.97 17.03 47.07
N ASN A 276 -21.54 16.15 47.90
CA ASN A 276 -21.12 14.74 47.99
C ASN A 276 -21.33 13.99 46.67
N LYS A 277 -22.44 14.25 45.96
CA LYS A 277 -22.67 13.67 44.62
C LYS A 277 -21.63 14.16 43.61
N LEU A 278 -21.31 15.45 43.61
CA LEU A 278 -20.27 16.01 42.74
C LEU A 278 -18.89 15.45 43.08
N GLN A 279 -18.58 15.28 44.36
CA GLN A 279 -17.31 14.74 44.83
C GLN A 279 -17.13 13.27 44.43
N ASN A 280 -18.18 12.44 44.56
CA ASN A 280 -18.16 11.07 44.05
C ASN A 280 -17.99 11.01 42.52
N LYS A 281 -18.60 11.97 41.79
CA LYS A 281 -18.42 12.06 40.34
C LYS A 281 -17.00 12.46 39.95
N ILE A 282 -16.36 13.35 40.71
CA ILE A 282 -14.95 13.71 40.52
C ILE A 282 -14.04 12.50 40.78
N ILE A 283 -14.30 11.73 41.83
CA ILE A 283 -13.53 10.50 42.13
C ILE A 283 -13.64 9.52 40.96
N SER A 284 -14.85 9.23 40.48
CA SER A 284 -15.06 8.33 39.34
C SER A 284 -14.40 8.82 38.05
N LEU A 285 -14.43 10.13 37.77
CA LEU A 285 -13.75 10.70 36.61
C LEU A 285 -12.22 10.63 36.75
N ASN A 286 -11.68 10.77 37.96
CA ASN A 286 -10.24 10.62 38.19
C ASN A 286 -9.80 9.16 38.01
N GLU A 287 -10.59 8.19 38.47
CA GLU A 287 -10.34 6.76 38.20
C GLU A 287 -10.34 6.46 36.69
N GLU A 288 -11.26 7.07 35.94
CA GLU A 288 -11.30 6.95 34.47
C GLU A 288 -10.06 7.58 33.81
N ILE A 289 -9.59 8.74 34.30
CA ILE A 289 -8.36 9.38 33.82
C ILE A 289 -7.14 8.50 34.11
N GLU A 290 -7.06 7.88 35.29
CA GLU A 290 -5.96 6.96 35.64
C GLU A 290 -5.94 5.73 34.72
N HIS A 291 -7.10 5.15 34.43
CA HIS A 291 -7.22 4.07 33.45
C HIS A 291 -6.77 4.50 32.04
N LEU A 292 -7.19 5.68 31.58
CA LEU A 292 -6.76 6.21 30.29
C LEU A 292 -5.25 6.48 30.24
N HIS A 293 -4.64 6.93 31.33
CA HIS A 293 -3.18 7.08 31.39
C HIS A 293 -2.46 5.73 31.29
N ALA A 294 -2.95 4.69 31.97
CA ALA A 294 -2.40 3.33 31.87
C ALA A 294 -2.50 2.79 30.43
N ASP A 295 -3.62 3.03 29.75
CA ASP A 295 -3.79 2.65 28.34
C ASP A 295 -2.82 3.41 27.43
N ILE A 296 -2.60 4.71 27.66
CA ILE A 296 -1.62 5.50 26.91
C ILE A 296 -0.20 4.94 27.09
N GLU A 297 0.20 4.59 28.32
CA GLU A 297 1.51 3.98 28.58
C GLU A 297 1.66 2.64 27.86
N ASN A 298 0.60 1.83 27.85
CA ASN A 298 0.58 0.55 27.14
C ASN A 298 0.70 0.76 25.61
N PHE A 299 -0.04 1.70 25.03
CA PHE A 299 0.09 2.04 23.62
C PHE A 299 1.50 2.56 23.27
N GLN A 300 2.11 3.36 24.15
CA GLN A 300 3.49 3.82 23.95
C GLN A 300 4.50 2.66 23.98
N ALA A 301 4.30 1.67 24.86
CA ALA A 301 5.14 0.46 24.90
C ALA A 301 5.01 -0.35 23.60
N ILE A 302 3.78 -0.53 23.09
CA ILE A 302 3.51 -1.21 21.82
C ILE A 302 4.19 -0.47 20.66
N ILE A 303 4.08 0.86 20.59
CA ILE A 303 4.71 1.66 19.52
C ILE A 303 6.23 1.51 19.57
N LYS A 304 6.85 1.57 20.75
CA LYS A 304 8.31 1.36 20.90
C LYS A 304 8.74 -0.03 20.47
N SER A 305 7.97 -1.06 20.84
CA SER A 305 8.19 -2.43 20.39
C SER A 305 8.15 -2.53 18.86
N GLN A 306 7.11 -1.99 18.23
CA GLN A 306 6.98 -2.03 16.77
C GLN A 306 8.11 -1.29 16.06
N GLN A 307 8.49 -0.10 16.55
CA GLN A 307 9.64 0.65 16.00
C GLN A 307 10.95 -0.14 16.09
N SER A 308 11.15 -0.90 17.17
CA SER A 308 12.32 -1.78 17.32
C SER A 308 12.30 -2.92 16.30
N VAL A 309 11.14 -3.57 16.09
CA VAL A 309 10.98 -4.63 15.08
C VAL A 309 11.23 -4.08 13.68
N ASP A 310 10.62 -2.96 13.33
CA ASP A 310 10.77 -2.33 12.01
C ASP A 310 12.23 -1.93 11.74
N SER A 311 12.93 -1.41 12.76
CA SER A 311 14.36 -1.08 12.67
C SER A 311 15.21 -2.32 12.41
N SER A 312 14.95 -3.42 13.12
CA SER A 312 15.65 -4.70 12.92
C SER A 312 15.39 -5.28 11.52
N GLN A 313 14.13 -5.30 11.07
CA GLN A 313 13.78 -5.76 9.73
C GLN A 313 14.43 -4.89 8.65
N SER A 314 14.42 -3.57 8.82
CA SER A 314 15.08 -2.64 7.90
C SER A 314 16.60 -2.84 7.86
N ALA A 315 17.23 -3.18 8.99
CA ALA A 315 18.65 -3.50 9.03
C ALA A 315 18.95 -4.81 8.28
N ASN A 316 18.12 -5.85 8.48
CA ASN A 316 18.26 -7.14 7.78
C ASN A 316 18.09 -6.99 6.26
N LEU A 317 17.05 -6.28 5.82
CA LEU A 317 16.83 -6.01 4.40
C LEU A 317 17.99 -5.21 3.79
N ARG A 318 18.55 -4.24 4.53
CA ARG A 318 19.74 -3.52 4.07
C ARG A 318 20.97 -4.42 3.94
N ALA A 319 21.17 -5.34 4.88
CA ALA A 319 22.26 -6.32 4.80
C ALA A 319 22.09 -7.25 3.57
N GLU A 320 20.86 -7.72 3.32
CA GLU A 320 20.56 -8.57 2.16
C GLU A 320 20.73 -7.83 0.83
N ILE A 321 20.27 -6.58 0.73
CA ILE A 321 20.50 -5.73 -0.44
C ILE A 321 22.00 -5.56 -0.71
N ASN A 322 22.80 -5.34 0.34
CA ASN A 322 24.25 -5.19 0.19
C ASN A 322 24.90 -6.51 -0.26
N TYR A 323 24.48 -7.65 0.30
CA TYR A 323 24.94 -8.97 -0.15
C TYR A 323 24.61 -9.22 -1.63
N MET A 324 23.38 -8.90 -2.05
CA MET A 324 22.95 -9.04 -3.45
C MET A 324 23.74 -8.12 -4.39
N ARG A 325 24.06 -6.90 -3.96
CA ARG A 325 24.93 -5.99 -4.72
C ARG A 325 26.34 -6.56 -4.88
N ASP A 326 26.91 -7.15 -3.84
CA ASP A 326 28.23 -7.76 -3.90
C ASP A 326 28.24 -8.96 -4.84
N MET A 327 27.20 -9.79 -4.81
CA MET A 327 27.03 -10.92 -5.74
C MET A 327 26.88 -10.44 -7.19
N LEU A 328 26.09 -9.39 -7.43
CA LEU A 328 25.95 -8.79 -8.76
C LEU A 328 27.29 -8.26 -9.28
N ASN A 329 28.06 -7.59 -8.43
CA ASN A 329 29.37 -7.06 -8.77
C ASN A 329 30.38 -8.18 -9.08
N LYS A 330 30.35 -9.30 -8.35
CA LYS A 330 31.16 -10.48 -8.65
C LYS A 330 30.79 -11.09 -10.00
N SER A 331 29.50 -11.33 -10.24
CA SER A 331 29.01 -11.89 -11.51
C SER A 331 29.36 -10.98 -12.69
N LYS A 332 29.27 -9.65 -12.54
CA LYS A 332 29.67 -8.70 -13.58
C LYS A 332 31.16 -8.82 -13.91
N LYS A 333 32.03 -8.96 -12.91
CA LYS A 333 33.47 -9.18 -13.10
C LYS A 333 33.76 -10.50 -13.81
N GLU A 334 33.11 -11.58 -13.41
CA GLU A 334 33.25 -12.90 -14.04
C GLU A 334 32.82 -12.86 -15.52
N LEU A 335 31.70 -12.18 -15.82
CA LEU A 335 31.21 -12.02 -17.18
C LEU A 335 32.18 -11.17 -18.04
N GLU A 336 32.79 -10.14 -17.47
CA GLU A 336 33.82 -9.36 -18.15
C GLU A 336 35.08 -10.19 -18.45
N ILE A 337 35.52 -11.03 -17.51
CA ILE A 337 36.63 -11.97 -17.71
C ILE A 337 36.30 -12.98 -18.81
N SER A 338 35.10 -13.57 -18.80
CA SER A 338 34.66 -14.50 -19.84
C SER A 338 34.67 -13.82 -21.21
N ARG A 339 34.10 -12.62 -21.33
CA ARG A 339 34.10 -11.86 -22.59
C ARG A 339 35.51 -11.60 -23.11
N LYS A 340 36.46 -11.17 -22.26
CA LYS A 340 37.86 -10.96 -22.65
C LYS A 340 38.53 -12.26 -23.10
N THR A 341 38.18 -13.37 -22.46
CA THR A 341 38.70 -14.69 -22.82
C THR A 341 38.18 -15.15 -24.18
N ASP A 342 36.89 -14.97 -24.44
CA ASP A 342 36.25 -15.39 -25.68
C ASP A 342 36.69 -14.54 -26.87
N THR A 343 36.80 -13.21 -26.70
CA THR A 343 37.37 -12.35 -27.75
C THR A 343 38.83 -12.69 -28.03
N GLY A 344 39.62 -13.01 -27.00
CA GLY A 344 40.99 -13.48 -27.16
C GLY A 344 41.11 -14.81 -27.90
N LYS A 345 40.20 -15.76 -27.65
CA LYS A 345 40.15 -17.05 -28.38
C LYS A 345 39.76 -16.85 -29.84
N LEU A 346 38.75 -16.02 -30.11
CA LEU A 346 38.31 -15.72 -31.47
C LEU A 346 39.43 -15.07 -32.30
N ALA A 347 40.13 -14.08 -31.74
CA ALA A 347 41.24 -13.43 -32.41
C ALA A 347 42.38 -14.42 -32.74
N LYS A 348 42.70 -15.35 -31.83
CA LYS A 348 43.69 -16.41 -32.10
C LYS A 348 43.24 -17.35 -33.22
N LEU A 349 41.96 -17.75 -33.21
CA LEU A 349 41.39 -18.63 -34.22
C LEU A 349 41.42 -17.97 -35.62
N GLU A 350 41.11 -16.68 -35.68
CA GLU A 350 41.13 -15.88 -36.91
C GLU A 350 42.54 -15.84 -37.51
N VAL A 351 43.56 -15.51 -36.71
CA VAL A 351 44.96 -15.52 -37.14
C VAL A 351 45.41 -16.92 -37.60
N MET A 352 44.97 -17.98 -36.92
CA MET A 352 45.29 -19.36 -37.34
C MET A 352 44.65 -19.70 -38.69
N LYS A 353 43.38 -19.32 -38.91
CA LYS A 353 42.69 -19.53 -40.17
C LYS A 353 43.31 -18.72 -41.31
N GLU A 354 43.69 -17.47 -41.07
CA GLU A 354 44.37 -16.65 -42.07
C GLU A 354 45.70 -17.28 -42.50
N ARG A 355 46.51 -17.77 -41.56
CA ARG A 355 47.76 -18.48 -41.88
C ARG A 355 47.53 -19.74 -42.70
N GLU A 356 46.50 -20.51 -42.37
CA GLU A 356 46.16 -21.73 -43.13
C GLU A 356 45.65 -21.40 -44.54
N ILE A 357 44.84 -20.35 -44.69
CA ILE A 357 44.43 -19.84 -46.00
C ILE A 357 45.66 -19.43 -46.83
N GLU A 358 46.62 -18.73 -46.23
CA GLU A 358 47.82 -18.29 -46.94
C GLU A 358 48.71 -19.47 -47.34
N ARG A 359 48.82 -20.49 -46.47
CA ARG A 359 49.50 -21.76 -46.78
C ARG A 359 48.83 -22.45 -47.97
N LEU A 360 47.50 -22.60 -47.96
CA LEU A 360 46.75 -23.22 -49.04
C LEU A 360 46.86 -22.44 -50.37
N LYS A 361 46.85 -21.10 -50.33
CA LYS A 361 47.10 -20.28 -51.52
C LYS A 361 48.50 -20.51 -52.10
N SER A 362 49.50 -20.64 -51.24
CA SER A 362 50.87 -20.92 -51.67
C SER A 362 50.98 -22.30 -52.34
N GLU A 363 50.30 -23.31 -51.78
CA GLU A 363 50.25 -24.68 -52.31
C GLU A 363 49.51 -24.73 -53.64
N ALA A 364 48.35 -24.06 -53.75
CA ALA A 364 47.62 -23.93 -55.01
C ALA A 364 48.48 -23.30 -56.11
N LYS A 365 49.26 -22.26 -55.78
CA LYS A 365 50.17 -21.60 -56.73
C LYS A 365 51.31 -22.51 -57.18
N ILE A 366 51.87 -23.31 -56.26
CA ILE A 366 52.90 -24.31 -56.60
C ILE A 366 52.34 -25.34 -57.58
N LEU A 367 51.14 -25.86 -57.30
CA LEU A 367 50.46 -26.83 -58.16
C LEU A 367 50.12 -26.23 -59.53
N GLU A 368 49.67 -24.98 -59.58
CA GLU A 368 49.40 -24.26 -60.83
C GLU A 368 50.67 -24.11 -61.68
N ASN A 369 51.81 -23.75 -61.07
CA ASN A 369 53.10 -23.69 -61.75
C ASN A 369 53.54 -25.08 -62.27
N GLN A 370 53.38 -26.13 -61.47
CA GLN A 370 53.70 -27.50 -61.88
C GLN A 370 52.83 -27.95 -63.07
N LEU A 371 51.54 -27.61 -63.05
CA LEU A 371 50.63 -27.89 -64.16
C LEU A 371 51.04 -27.11 -65.42
N GLN A 372 51.41 -25.84 -65.28
CA GLN A 372 51.87 -25.02 -66.39
C GLN A 372 53.19 -25.54 -66.99
N ASP A 373 54.12 -26.00 -66.15
CA ASP A 373 55.35 -26.64 -66.58
C ASP A 373 55.09 -27.97 -67.29
N ALA A 374 54.17 -28.79 -66.78
CA ALA A 374 53.73 -30.02 -67.43
C ALA A 374 53.10 -29.74 -68.80
N LEU A 375 52.24 -28.73 -68.92
CA LEU A 375 51.65 -28.30 -70.19
C LEU A 375 52.72 -27.78 -71.17
N ASN A 376 53.72 -27.03 -70.69
CA ASN A 376 54.82 -26.57 -71.51
C ASN A 376 55.71 -27.73 -71.99
N HIS A 377 55.96 -28.72 -71.13
CA HIS A 377 56.66 -29.95 -71.49
C HIS A 377 55.90 -30.77 -72.52
N MET A 378 54.59 -30.92 -72.36
CA MET A 378 53.72 -31.56 -73.35
C MET A 378 53.74 -30.82 -74.69
N ARG A 379 53.68 -29.48 -74.71
CA ARG A 379 53.80 -28.70 -75.95
C ARG A 379 55.14 -28.92 -76.65
N LYS A 380 56.24 -28.94 -75.90
CA LYS A 380 57.56 -29.29 -76.47
C LYS A 380 57.61 -30.73 -76.97
N GLY A 381 56.96 -31.65 -76.26
CA GLY A 381 56.77 -33.04 -76.69
C GLY A 381 55.98 -33.14 -78.00
N ASP A 382 54.89 -32.37 -78.13
CA ASP A 382 54.09 -32.30 -79.36
C ASP A 382 54.86 -31.64 -80.51
N GLU A 383 55.70 -30.64 -80.23
CA GLU A 383 56.57 -30.01 -81.23
C GLU A 383 57.66 -30.98 -81.72
N LEU A 384 58.27 -31.73 -80.80
CA LEU A 384 59.23 -32.80 -81.13
C LEU A 384 58.55 -33.94 -81.89
N ALA A 385 57.37 -34.38 -81.45
CA ALA A 385 56.59 -35.40 -82.12
C ALA A 385 56.12 -34.94 -83.50
N ARG A 386 55.79 -33.66 -83.70
CA ARG A 386 55.48 -33.10 -85.02
C ARG A 386 56.72 -33.01 -85.93
N ALA A 387 57.88 -32.69 -85.38
CA ALA A 387 59.15 -32.73 -86.11
C ALA A 387 59.52 -34.17 -86.50
N GLU A 388 59.35 -35.12 -85.58
CA GLU A 388 59.55 -36.54 -85.79
C GLU A 388 58.52 -37.11 -86.78
N ILE A 389 57.26 -36.69 -86.74
CA ILE A 389 56.24 -37.02 -87.75
C ILE A 389 56.60 -36.44 -89.12
N GLN A 390 57.21 -35.24 -89.19
CA GLN A 390 57.69 -34.69 -90.46
C GLN A 390 58.89 -35.46 -91.00
N ASP A 391 59.84 -35.84 -90.16
CA ASP A 391 60.98 -36.67 -90.53
C ASP A 391 60.54 -38.08 -90.91
N LEU A 392 59.59 -38.68 -90.17
CA LEU A 392 58.92 -39.93 -90.49
C LEU A 392 58.08 -39.82 -91.76
N HIS A 393 57.47 -38.67 -92.09
CA HIS A 393 56.79 -38.50 -93.39
C HIS A 393 57.78 -38.39 -94.56
N ARG A 394 59.00 -37.90 -94.33
CA ARG A 394 60.09 -37.96 -95.33
C ARG A 394 60.60 -39.40 -95.46
N GLU A 395 60.72 -40.11 -94.34
CA GLU A 395 61.16 -41.49 -94.27
C GLU A 395 60.11 -42.48 -94.79
N VAL A 396 58.82 -42.24 -94.57
CA VAL A 396 57.70 -42.98 -95.15
C VAL A 396 57.65 -42.77 -96.66
N ARG A 397 57.93 -41.56 -97.16
CA ARG A 397 58.10 -41.36 -98.61
C ARG A 397 59.30 -42.12 -99.17
N ARG A 398 60.41 -42.20 -98.43
CA ARG A 398 61.60 -43.00 -98.77
C ARG A 398 61.30 -44.51 -98.72
N LEU A 399 60.54 -44.97 -97.74
CA LEU A 399 60.19 -46.36 -97.49
C LEU A 399 58.99 -46.84 -98.32
N GLU A 400 58.11 -45.96 -98.79
CA GLU A 400 57.05 -46.27 -99.78
C GLU A 400 57.65 -46.60 -101.16
N GLU A 401 58.83 -46.06 -101.46
CA GLU A 401 59.65 -46.48 -102.61
C GLU A 401 60.37 -47.81 -102.35
N GLU A 402 60.67 -48.15 -101.09
CA GLU A 402 61.44 -49.34 -100.71
C GLU A 402 60.54 -50.56 -100.35
N ASN A 403 59.26 -50.35 -100.04
CA ASN A 403 58.33 -51.40 -99.57
C ASN A 403 57.45 -51.98 -100.68
N LYS A 404 58.07 -52.24 -101.84
CA LYS A 404 57.66 -53.34 -102.73
C LYS A 404 58.16 -54.71 -102.22
N LEU A 405 58.74 -54.79 -101.02
CA LEU A 405 59.22 -56.03 -100.41
C LEU A 405 58.98 -56.10 -98.87
N ASN A 406 58.14 -57.06 -98.49
CA ASN A 406 58.17 -57.87 -97.25
C ASN A 406 57.72 -57.30 -95.88
N SER A 407 56.48 -57.69 -95.52
CA SER A 407 56.18 -58.74 -94.52
C SER A 407 56.96 -58.76 -93.18
N GLN A 408 56.90 -57.68 -92.41
CA GLN A 408 57.22 -57.69 -90.97
C GLN A 408 56.33 -56.73 -90.15
N ARG A 409 55.05 -56.57 -90.53
CA ARG A 409 54.11 -55.56 -89.98
C ARG A 409 53.18 -56.02 -88.84
N TYR A 410 53.34 -57.20 -88.26
CA TYR A 410 52.36 -57.76 -87.32
C TYR A 410 52.76 -57.77 -85.83
N LYS A 411 53.90 -57.17 -85.45
CA LYS A 411 54.33 -57.13 -84.03
C LYS A 411 54.19 -55.77 -83.33
N GLU A 412 54.30 -54.65 -84.03
CA GLU A 412 54.11 -53.31 -83.44
C GLU A 412 52.63 -52.95 -83.22
N ASP A 413 51.72 -53.45 -84.06
CA ASP A 413 50.27 -53.20 -83.93
C ASP A 413 49.67 -53.81 -82.64
N ILE A 414 50.27 -54.90 -82.12
CA ILE A 414 49.78 -55.59 -80.91
C ILE A 414 50.15 -54.82 -79.63
N GLU A 415 51.32 -54.19 -79.56
CA GLU A 415 51.74 -53.41 -78.38
C GLU A 415 51.01 -52.06 -78.26
N ASN A 416 50.66 -51.45 -79.40
CA ASN A 416 49.87 -50.22 -79.42
C ASN A 416 48.42 -50.47 -78.96
N LEU A 417 47.80 -51.57 -79.42
CA LEU A 417 46.47 -51.99 -78.94
C LEU A 417 46.47 -52.33 -77.43
N HIS A 418 47.56 -52.88 -76.89
CA HIS A 418 47.67 -53.19 -75.47
C HIS A 418 47.76 -51.93 -74.58
N ARG A 419 48.47 -50.90 -75.05
CA ARG A 419 48.54 -49.60 -74.38
C ARG A 419 47.19 -48.88 -74.39
N GLU A 420 46.51 -48.89 -75.53
CA GLU A 420 45.19 -48.29 -75.70
C GLU A 420 44.12 -48.99 -74.83
N LEU A 421 44.23 -50.31 -74.66
CA LEU A 421 43.36 -51.08 -73.77
C LEU A 421 43.55 -50.71 -72.29
N GLN A 422 44.81 -50.59 -71.83
CA GLN A 422 45.12 -50.19 -70.45
C GLN A 422 44.67 -48.77 -70.12
N GLU A 423 44.72 -47.86 -71.09
CA GLU A 423 44.27 -46.48 -70.91
C GLU A 423 42.74 -46.39 -70.81
N LYS A 424 42.01 -47.20 -71.60
CA LYS A 424 40.55 -47.33 -71.47
C LYS A 424 40.12 -47.96 -70.15
N ASP A 425 40.87 -48.93 -69.62
CA ASP A 425 40.58 -49.52 -68.31
C ASP A 425 40.73 -48.52 -67.16
N LYS A 426 41.71 -47.61 -67.22
CA LYS A 426 41.87 -46.53 -66.24
C LYS A 426 40.74 -45.50 -66.32
N GLN A 427 40.31 -45.14 -67.53
CA GLN A 427 39.17 -44.25 -67.74
C GLN A 427 37.87 -44.85 -67.18
N LEU A 428 37.63 -46.15 -67.46
CA LEU A 428 36.49 -46.88 -66.92
C LEU A 428 36.50 -46.97 -65.38
N HIS A 429 37.67 -47.11 -64.77
CA HIS A 429 37.78 -47.12 -63.31
C HIS A 429 37.41 -45.77 -62.69
N PHE A 430 37.89 -44.67 -63.27
CA PHE A 430 37.57 -43.32 -62.81
C PHE A 430 36.07 -42.99 -62.97
N GLU A 431 35.46 -43.39 -64.08
CA GLU A 431 34.00 -43.24 -64.28
C GLU A 431 33.18 -44.05 -63.26
N ARG A 432 33.63 -45.25 -62.90
CA ARG A 432 33.00 -46.08 -61.86
C ARG A 432 33.08 -45.43 -60.47
N GLU A 433 34.23 -44.88 -60.08
CA GLU A 433 34.37 -44.20 -58.78
C GLU A 433 33.53 -42.92 -58.69
N LYS A 434 33.41 -42.19 -59.80
CA LYS A 434 32.52 -41.03 -59.89
C LYS A 434 31.04 -41.41 -59.72
N LEU A 435 30.62 -42.53 -60.32
CA LEU A 435 29.25 -43.03 -60.17
C LEU A 435 28.93 -43.48 -58.74
N ILE A 436 29.89 -44.11 -58.05
CA ILE A 436 29.73 -44.54 -56.65
C ILE A 436 29.56 -43.32 -55.73
N THR A 437 30.42 -42.30 -55.88
CA THR A 437 30.31 -41.07 -55.07
C THR A 437 29.02 -40.29 -55.34
N GLU A 438 28.53 -40.27 -56.59
CA GLU A 438 27.23 -39.68 -56.92
C GLU A 438 26.04 -40.45 -56.29
N ILE A 439 26.15 -41.77 -56.11
CA ILE A 439 25.13 -42.57 -55.42
C ILE A 439 25.12 -42.22 -53.93
N ASP A 440 26.29 -42.18 -53.28
CA ASP A 440 26.41 -41.85 -51.84
C ASP A 440 25.84 -40.46 -51.54
N ILE A 441 26.13 -39.46 -52.38
CA ILE A 441 25.57 -38.10 -52.25
C ILE A 441 24.05 -38.11 -52.39
N LYS A 442 23.50 -38.89 -53.33
CA LYS A 442 22.04 -39.01 -53.51
C LYS A 442 21.36 -39.69 -52.33
N GLU A 443 22.00 -40.68 -51.72
CA GLU A 443 21.48 -41.35 -50.53
C GLU A 443 21.51 -40.44 -49.30
N GLU A 444 22.58 -39.65 -49.12
CA GLU A 444 22.67 -38.67 -48.04
C GLU A 444 21.63 -37.55 -48.21
N LEU A 445 21.42 -37.05 -49.44
CA LEU A 445 20.36 -36.07 -49.73
C LEU A 445 18.97 -36.62 -49.43
N LYS A 446 18.70 -37.90 -49.73
CA LYS A 446 17.42 -38.54 -49.35
C LYS A 446 17.24 -38.61 -47.85
N ARG A 447 18.29 -38.93 -47.09
CA ARG A 447 18.24 -38.97 -45.63
C ARG A 447 17.94 -37.59 -45.04
N ILE A 448 18.65 -36.55 -45.50
CA ILE A 448 18.43 -35.17 -45.06
C ILE A 448 17.00 -34.71 -45.40
N HIS A 449 16.47 -35.07 -46.57
CA HIS A 449 15.11 -34.73 -46.94
C HIS A 449 14.07 -35.36 -46.00
N LEU A 450 14.27 -36.62 -45.63
CA LEU A 450 13.38 -37.34 -44.72
C LEU A 450 13.42 -36.76 -43.29
N GLU A 451 14.60 -36.35 -42.82
CA GLU A 451 14.76 -35.66 -41.53
C GLU A 451 14.09 -34.28 -41.53
N LEU A 452 14.18 -33.53 -42.63
CA LEU A 452 13.47 -32.25 -42.78
C LEU A 452 11.95 -32.43 -42.75
N GLU A 453 11.41 -33.42 -43.46
CA GLU A 453 9.97 -33.71 -43.42
C GLU A 453 9.48 -34.09 -42.01
N GLU A 454 10.30 -34.82 -41.24
CA GLU A 454 9.97 -35.18 -39.86
C GLU A 454 10.02 -33.96 -38.92
N LYS A 455 11.00 -33.06 -39.11
CA LYS A 455 11.07 -31.79 -38.38
C LYS A 455 9.90 -30.86 -38.70
N ASP A 456 9.49 -30.77 -39.97
CA ASP A 456 8.34 -29.95 -40.38
C ASP A 456 7.03 -30.48 -39.78
N LYS A 457 6.84 -31.81 -39.73
CA LYS A 457 5.70 -32.42 -39.03
C LYS A 457 5.70 -32.10 -37.53
N GLN A 458 6.86 -32.17 -36.88
CA GLN A 458 6.97 -31.83 -35.46
C GLN A 458 6.62 -30.35 -35.20
N LEU A 459 7.12 -29.44 -36.03
CA LEU A 459 6.81 -28.01 -35.92
C LEU A 459 5.32 -27.72 -36.14
N TYR A 460 4.66 -28.45 -37.05
CA TYR A 460 3.22 -28.33 -37.25
C TYR A 460 2.42 -28.74 -36.01
N LEU A 461 2.76 -29.88 -35.40
CA LEU A 461 2.12 -30.36 -34.17
C LEU A 461 2.36 -29.42 -32.98
N ASP A 462 3.58 -28.90 -32.84
CA ASP A 462 3.89 -27.94 -31.78
C ASP A 462 3.12 -26.62 -31.97
N ARG A 463 2.94 -26.18 -33.22
CA ARG A 463 2.13 -24.99 -33.54
C ARG A 463 0.65 -25.21 -33.21
N GLU A 464 0.10 -26.37 -33.53
CA GLU A 464 -1.30 -26.73 -33.22
C GLU A 464 -1.52 -26.74 -31.71
N ARG A 465 -0.63 -27.40 -30.95
CA ARG A 465 -0.66 -27.41 -29.48
C ARG A 465 -0.58 -26.01 -28.88
N LEU A 466 0.29 -25.13 -29.41
CA LEU A 466 0.41 -23.76 -28.93
C LEU A 466 -0.85 -22.93 -29.24
N MET A 467 -1.50 -23.15 -30.38
CA MET A 467 -2.77 -22.48 -30.69
C MET A 467 -3.87 -22.91 -29.72
N GLU A 468 -4.02 -24.20 -29.44
CA GLU A 468 -4.98 -24.69 -28.44
C GLU A 468 -4.73 -24.10 -27.03
N GLU A 469 -3.45 -23.98 -26.62
CA GLU A 469 -3.09 -23.37 -25.34
C GLU A 469 -3.43 -21.87 -25.30
N ILE A 470 -3.27 -21.16 -26.42
CA ILE A 470 -3.64 -19.75 -26.53
C ILE A 470 -5.17 -19.61 -26.41
N ASP A 471 -5.93 -20.40 -27.14
CA ASP A 471 -7.40 -20.37 -27.13
C ASP A 471 -7.94 -20.66 -25.72
N ALA A 472 -7.40 -21.68 -25.04
CA ALA A 472 -7.78 -22.00 -23.66
C ALA A 472 -7.48 -20.85 -22.68
N LYS A 473 -6.34 -20.17 -22.85
CA LYS A 473 -6.00 -18.99 -22.02
C LYS A 473 -6.86 -17.78 -22.34
N GLU A 474 -7.29 -17.61 -23.59
CA GLU A 474 -8.22 -16.56 -23.99
C GLU A 474 -9.62 -16.79 -23.43
N GLU A 475 -10.11 -18.03 -23.46
CA GLU A 475 -11.39 -18.39 -22.84
C GLU A 475 -11.36 -18.12 -21.32
N LEU A 476 -10.26 -18.48 -20.65
CA LEU A 476 -10.09 -18.19 -19.22
C LEU A 476 -10.07 -16.67 -18.95
N ARG A 477 -9.37 -15.88 -19.77
CA ARG A 477 -9.39 -14.40 -19.65
C ARG A 477 -10.78 -13.83 -19.83
N HIS A 478 -11.56 -14.35 -20.77
CA HIS A 478 -12.94 -13.92 -20.99
C HIS A 478 -13.83 -14.24 -19.78
N LYS A 479 -13.71 -15.44 -19.20
CA LYS A 479 -14.42 -15.82 -17.96
C LYS A 479 -14.08 -14.89 -16.80
N GLN A 480 -12.79 -14.68 -16.54
CA GLN A 480 -12.33 -13.77 -15.49
C GLN A 480 -12.83 -12.34 -15.70
N LYS A 481 -12.80 -11.84 -16.94
CA LYS A 481 -13.30 -10.49 -17.26
C LYS A 481 -14.79 -10.36 -16.93
N ASN A 482 -15.60 -11.39 -17.21
CA ASN A 482 -17.02 -11.39 -16.90
C ASN A 482 -17.26 -11.46 -15.39
N GLU A 483 -16.56 -12.33 -14.66
CA GLU A 483 -16.62 -12.42 -13.21
C GLU A 483 -16.25 -11.08 -12.53
N TRP A 484 -15.18 -10.42 -12.98
CA TRP A 484 -14.80 -9.10 -12.49
C TRP A 484 -15.86 -8.04 -12.82
N GLY A 485 -16.50 -8.13 -13.99
CA GLY A 485 -17.62 -7.28 -14.37
C GLY A 485 -18.80 -7.41 -13.40
N GLU A 486 -19.20 -8.64 -13.09
CA GLU A 486 -20.29 -8.92 -12.14
C GLU A 486 -19.96 -8.43 -10.72
N ILE A 487 -18.72 -8.61 -10.26
CA ILE A 487 -18.26 -8.08 -8.96
C ILE A 487 -18.34 -6.55 -8.95
N CYS A 488 -17.88 -5.88 -10.00
CA CYS A 488 -17.97 -4.42 -10.11
C CYS A 488 -19.41 -3.92 -10.10
N ASP A 489 -20.30 -4.55 -10.85
CA ASP A 489 -21.72 -4.17 -10.90
C ASP A 489 -22.41 -4.35 -9.54
N ASN A 490 -22.10 -5.45 -8.83
CA ASN A 490 -22.59 -5.68 -7.46
C ASN A 490 -22.10 -4.62 -6.48
N LEU A 491 -20.82 -4.25 -6.54
CA LEU A 491 -20.24 -3.19 -5.70
C LEU A 491 -20.86 -1.82 -5.99
N ILE A 492 -21.13 -1.51 -7.27
CA ILE A 492 -21.82 -0.27 -7.66
C ILE A 492 -23.22 -0.22 -7.05
N LEU A 493 -23.95 -1.34 -7.10
CA LEU A 493 -25.28 -1.44 -6.50
C LEU A 493 -25.24 -1.29 -4.97
N GLU A 494 -24.27 -1.90 -4.31
CA GLU A 494 -24.07 -1.78 -2.86
C GLU A 494 -23.76 -0.34 -2.46
N ILE A 495 -22.83 0.32 -3.17
CA ILE A 495 -22.50 1.74 -2.95
C ILE A 495 -23.73 2.62 -3.13
N LYS A 496 -24.56 2.36 -4.14
CA LYS A 496 -25.79 3.12 -4.38
C LYS A 496 -26.77 2.96 -3.22
N THR A 497 -26.97 1.73 -2.75
CA THR A 497 -27.84 1.42 -1.62
C THR A 497 -27.37 2.09 -0.33
N LEU A 498 -26.06 2.04 -0.05
CA LEU A 498 -25.47 2.71 1.11
C LEU A 498 -25.60 4.24 1.05
N LYS A 499 -25.46 4.84 -0.15
CA LYS A 499 -25.69 6.28 -0.33
C LYS A 499 -27.14 6.67 -0.04
N GLU A 500 -28.11 5.87 -0.49
CA GLU A 500 -29.53 6.11 -0.21
C GLU A 500 -29.82 6.01 1.29
N GLN A 501 -29.27 5.01 1.99
CA GLN A 501 -29.38 4.88 3.44
C GLN A 501 -28.76 6.06 4.19
N LEU A 502 -27.57 6.50 3.77
CA LEU A 502 -26.88 7.64 4.37
C LEU A 502 -27.68 8.93 4.20
N ASN A 503 -28.21 9.17 2.99
CA ASN A 503 -29.04 10.34 2.72
C ASN A 503 -30.30 10.34 3.59
N GLY A 504 -30.96 9.18 3.75
CA GLY A 504 -32.09 9.02 4.67
C GLY A 504 -31.73 9.37 6.11
N ALA A 505 -30.62 8.83 6.62
CA ALA A 505 -30.14 9.13 7.97
C ALA A 505 -29.78 10.61 8.18
N CYS A 506 -29.17 11.26 7.18
CA CYS A 506 -28.87 12.69 7.22
C CYS A 506 -30.14 13.54 7.28
N GLU A 507 -31.18 13.16 6.53
CA GLU A 507 -32.46 13.87 6.53
C GLU A 507 -33.21 13.72 7.85
N ASP A 508 -33.18 12.54 8.46
CA ASP A 508 -33.74 12.31 9.79
C ASP A 508 -32.99 13.09 10.88
N ASN A 509 -31.65 13.14 10.82
CA ASN A 509 -30.85 13.97 11.73
C ASN A 509 -31.16 15.46 11.57
N ARG A 510 -31.36 15.93 10.33
CA ARG A 510 -31.76 17.32 10.07
C ARG A 510 -33.11 17.63 10.71
N LYS A 511 -34.11 16.74 10.57
CA LYS A 511 -35.42 16.91 11.21
C LYS A 511 -35.30 17.00 12.74
N LEU A 512 -34.49 16.14 13.35
CA LEU A 512 -34.21 16.14 14.79
C LEU A 512 -33.58 17.46 15.27
N ILE A 513 -32.61 18.00 14.53
CA ILE A 513 -31.99 19.29 14.84
C ILE A 513 -33.01 20.42 14.73
N GLU A 514 -33.82 20.44 13.67
CA GLU A 514 -34.85 21.45 13.46
C GLU A 514 -35.97 21.39 14.52
N GLU A 515 -36.31 20.20 15.01
CA GLU A 515 -37.26 20.00 16.11
C GLU A 515 -36.68 20.46 17.46
N SER A 516 -35.44 20.07 17.78
CA SER A 516 -34.72 20.51 18.97
C SER A 516 -34.52 22.04 19.02
N ALA A 517 -34.21 22.66 17.88
CA ALA A 517 -34.09 24.11 17.77
C ALA A 517 -35.43 24.82 18.04
N ARG A 518 -36.53 24.30 17.50
CA ARG A 518 -37.89 24.80 17.78
C ARG A 518 -38.23 24.69 19.26
N ASP A 519 -37.96 23.54 19.87
CA ASP A 519 -38.20 23.33 21.30
C ASP A 519 -37.41 24.28 22.18
N ARG A 520 -36.13 24.52 21.86
CA ARG A 520 -35.29 25.49 22.56
C ARG A 520 -35.84 26.91 22.43
N GLN A 521 -36.30 27.29 21.25
CA GLN A 521 -36.88 28.60 21.01
C GLN A 521 -38.20 28.80 21.79
N ASN A 522 -39.06 27.78 21.83
CA ASN A 522 -40.27 27.78 22.65
C ASN A 522 -39.96 27.97 24.13
N ARG A 523 -38.96 27.24 24.67
CA ARG A 523 -38.53 27.41 26.07
C ARG A 523 -38.02 28.82 26.36
N ILE A 524 -37.24 29.43 25.47
CA ILE A 524 -36.77 30.81 25.62
C ILE A 524 -37.94 31.80 25.62
N GLN A 525 -38.95 31.59 24.75
CA GLN A 525 -40.16 32.41 24.75
C GLN A 525 -40.94 32.27 26.05
N ASP A 526 -41.05 31.07 26.61
CA ASP A 526 -41.76 30.87 27.87
C ASP A 526 -41.00 31.45 29.06
N GLU A 527 -39.66 31.34 29.09
CA GLU A 527 -38.83 32.00 30.10
C GLU A 527 -38.95 33.53 30.06
N THR A 528 -38.98 34.12 28.87
CA THR A 528 -39.14 35.58 28.71
C THR A 528 -40.52 36.04 29.16
N LYS A 529 -41.59 35.28 28.84
CA LYS A 529 -42.94 35.53 29.38
C LYS A 529 -42.94 35.46 30.91
N ILE A 530 -42.33 34.42 31.50
CA ILE A 530 -42.26 34.27 32.97
C ILE A 530 -41.46 35.41 33.60
N LYS A 531 -40.33 35.83 33.02
CA LYS A 531 -39.55 36.98 33.49
C LYS A 531 -40.36 38.26 33.47
N SER A 532 -41.11 38.52 32.39
CA SER A 532 -42.00 39.67 32.27
C SER A 532 -43.10 39.65 33.33
N GLN A 533 -43.74 38.49 33.57
CA GLN A 533 -44.75 38.34 34.62
C GLN A 533 -44.18 38.56 36.02
N LYS A 534 -42.99 38.02 36.32
CA LYS A 534 -42.29 38.24 37.59
C LYS A 534 -41.96 39.71 37.80
N GLU A 535 -41.55 40.43 36.77
CA GLU A 535 -41.25 41.86 36.88
C GLU A 535 -42.51 42.69 37.16
N LYS A 536 -43.61 42.41 36.43
CA LYS A 536 -44.92 43.04 36.71
C LYS A 536 -45.38 42.80 38.15
N LEU A 537 -45.16 41.60 38.69
CA LEU A 537 -45.49 41.29 40.09
C LEU A 537 -44.59 42.05 41.08
N ARG A 538 -43.29 42.18 40.78
CA ARG A 538 -42.35 42.97 41.60
C ARG A 538 -42.72 44.44 41.64
N ASP A 539 -43.10 45.02 40.50
CA ASP A 539 -43.51 46.42 40.45
C ASP A 539 -44.81 46.66 41.21
N LYS A 540 -45.80 45.75 41.10
CA LYS A 540 -47.01 45.78 41.93
C LYS A 540 -46.70 45.69 43.42
N LEU A 541 -45.76 44.82 43.82
CA LEU A 541 -45.36 44.68 45.22
C LEU A 541 -44.69 45.97 45.74
N ARG A 542 -43.80 46.59 44.93
CA ARG A 542 -43.19 47.88 45.28
C ARG A 542 -44.22 49.00 45.42
N GLU A 543 -45.23 49.02 44.54
CA GLU A 543 -46.32 49.99 44.62
C GLU A 543 -47.12 49.81 45.93
N GLN A 544 -47.48 48.57 46.27
CA GLN A 544 -48.15 48.24 47.54
C GLN A 544 -47.30 48.58 48.77
N ASP A 545 -46.00 48.31 48.75
CA ASP A 545 -45.08 48.68 49.83
C ASP A 545 -45.00 50.20 50.02
N MET A 546 -45.00 50.98 48.93
CA MET A 546 -45.04 52.44 49.02
C MET A 546 -46.37 52.95 49.58
N GLU A 547 -47.49 52.34 49.19
CA GLU A 547 -48.80 52.68 49.76
C GLU A 547 -48.84 52.38 51.26
N LEU A 548 -48.36 51.20 51.68
CA LEU A 548 -48.25 50.83 53.09
C LEU A 548 -47.39 51.81 53.90
N ARG A 549 -46.25 52.27 53.35
CA ARG A 549 -45.43 53.31 53.99
C ARG A 549 -46.20 54.61 54.19
N LYS A 550 -46.95 55.07 53.19
CA LYS A 550 -47.78 56.27 53.30
C LYS A 550 -48.89 56.12 54.35
N PHE A 551 -49.53 54.95 54.40
CA PHE A 551 -50.49 54.64 55.46
C PHE A 551 -49.83 54.67 56.84
N TRP A 552 -48.64 54.09 56.97
CA TRP A 552 -47.89 54.08 58.22
C TRP A 552 -47.51 55.49 58.69
N GLU A 553 -47.14 56.38 57.77
CA GLU A 553 -46.91 57.79 58.08
C GLU A 553 -48.17 58.48 58.62
N VAL A 554 -49.33 58.23 58.01
CA VAL A 554 -50.61 58.75 58.53
C VAL A 554 -50.91 58.22 59.93
N VAL A 555 -50.71 56.93 60.18
CA VAL A 555 -50.88 56.33 61.51
C VAL A 555 -49.95 56.98 62.53
N LYS A 556 -48.69 57.20 62.17
CA LYS A 556 -47.69 57.84 63.03
C LYS A 556 -48.04 59.30 63.33
N GLU A 557 -48.48 60.06 62.34
CA GLU A 557 -48.92 61.45 62.52
C GLU A 557 -50.20 61.54 63.35
N LEU A 558 -51.15 60.61 63.18
CA LEU A 558 -52.34 60.50 64.03
C LEU A 558 -51.99 60.16 65.48
N GLN A 559 -51.03 59.25 65.71
CA GLN A 559 -50.53 58.96 67.05
C GLN A 559 -49.92 60.20 67.73
N GLN A 560 -49.17 61.01 66.98
CA GLN A 560 -48.60 62.27 67.49
C GLN A 560 -49.67 63.32 67.81
N ILE A 561 -50.74 63.40 66.99
CA ILE A 561 -51.88 64.28 67.28
C ILE A 561 -52.61 63.81 68.53
N ASN A 562 -52.79 62.49 68.71
CA ASN A 562 -53.44 61.94 69.90
C ASN A 562 -52.67 62.26 71.18
N THR A 563 -51.33 62.15 71.16
CA THR A 563 -50.50 62.51 72.32
C THR A 563 -50.49 64.01 72.58
N ALA A 564 -50.65 64.86 71.56
CA ALA A 564 -50.68 66.31 71.71
C ALA A 564 -52.05 66.88 72.13
N LYS A 565 -53.16 66.36 71.56
CA LYS A 565 -54.52 66.88 71.78
C LYS A 565 -55.37 66.04 72.74
N GLY A 566 -54.95 64.82 73.08
CA GLY A 566 -55.68 63.89 73.96
C GLY A 566 -56.91 63.21 73.33
N LYS A 567 -57.39 63.68 72.17
CA LYS A 567 -58.46 63.05 71.39
C LYS A 567 -58.28 63.36 69.91
N ILE A 568 -58.34 62.33 69.06
CA ILE A 568 -58.39 62.47 67.60
C ILE A 568 -59.85 62.69 67.17
N ASP A 569 -60.09 63.66 66.29
CA ASP A 569 -61.40 63.83 65.63
C ASP A 569 -61.38 63.37 64.16
N PHE A 570 -62.56 63.30 63.55
CA PHE A 570 -62.73 62.84 62.16
C PHE A 570 -62.12 63.80 61.12
N ASN A 571 -61.98 65.09 61.46
CA ASN A 571 -61.42 66.09 60.56
C ASN A 571 -59.88 66.00 60.52
N ASP A 572 -59.25 65.64 61.63
CA ASP A 572 -57.82 65.33 61.71
C ASP A 572 -57.46 64.13 60.82
N ILE A 573 -58.25 63.06 60.86
CA ILE A 573 -58.08 61.87 59.98
C ILE A 573 -58.29 62.26 58.51
N ARG A 574 -59.38 62.96 58.20
CA ARG A 574 -59.73 63.36 56.83
C ARG A 574 -58.68 64.29 56.22
N SER A 575 -58.15 65.23 57.00
CA SER A 575 -57.12 66.18 56.53
C SER A 575 -55.79 65.48 56.27
N LEU A 576 -55.35 64.58 57.16
CA LEU A 576 -54.11 63.82 56.97
C LEU A 576 -54.18 62.86 55.78
N MET A 577 -55.31 62.17 55.59
CA MET A 577 -55.50 61.34 54.39
C MET A 577 -55.53 62.15 53.09
N ASN A 578 -56.01 63.40 53.12
CA ASN A 578 -56.00 64.30 51.96
C ASN A 578 -54.59 64.84 51.67
N VAL A 579 -53.85 65.27 52.69
CA VAL A 579 -52.49 65.82 52.57
C VAL A 579 -51.49 64.77 52.10
N LYS A 580 -51.60 63.53 52.61
CA LYS A 580 -50.75 62.40 52.18
C LYS A 580 -51.23 61.74 50.87
N GLY A 581 -52.26 62.29 50.23
CA GLY A 581 -52.75 61.84 48.92
C GLY A 581 -53.52 60.51 48.91
N LEU A 582 -53.74 59.89 50.08
CA LEU A 582 -54.41 58.59 50.24
C LEU A 582 -55.92 58.65 49.95
N ALA A 583 -56.56 59.81 50.16
CA ALA A 583 -57.99 59.98 49.91
C ALA A 583 -58.38 59.79 48.43
N ARG A 584 -57.47 60.10 47.48
CA ARG A 584 -57.70 59.84 46.04
C ARG A 584 -57.47 58.37 45.68
N GLN A 585 -56.56 57.67 46.37
CA GLN A 585 -56.30 56.24 46.17
C GLN A 585 -57.43 55.37 46.72
N ILE A 586 -57.95 55.69 47.91
CA ILE A 586 -59.13 55.01 48.49
C ILE A 586 -60.36 55.17 47.59
N LYS A 587 -60.58 56.37 47.03
CA LYS A 587 -61.65 56.62 46.04
C LYS A 587 -61.48 55.84 44.73
N ARG A 588 -60.25 55.53 44.32
CA ARG A 588 -59.98 54.67 43.15
C ARG A 588 -60.21 53.20 43.50
N ALA A 589 -59.71 52.73 44.63
CA ALA A 589 -59.92 51.36 45.10
C ALA A 589 -61.41 51.02 45.32
N GLN A 590 -62.21 51.98 45.81
CA GLN A 590 -63.67 51.88 45.92
C GLN A 590 -64.41 51.87 44.58
N LYS A 591 -63.75 52.20 43.47
CA LYS A 591 -64.29 52.15 42.10
C LYS A 591 -63.90 50.86 41.37
N THR A 592 -62.89 50.15 41.86
CA THR A 592 -62.38 48.90 41.27
C THR A 592 -62.98 47.65 41.94
N PHE A 593 -63.58 47.81 43.12
CA PHE A 593 -64.58 46.90 43.71
C PHE A 593 -65.97 47.35 43.26
#